data_AF-A0A224VF36-F1
#
_entry.id   AF-A0A224VF36-F1
#
_cell.length_a   1.000
_cell.length_b   1.000
_cell.length_c   1.000
_cell.angle_alpha   90.00
_cell.angle_beta   90.00
_cell.angle_gamma   90.00
#
_symmetry.space_group_name_H-M   'P 1'
#
loop_
_entity.id
_entity.type
_entity.pdbx_description
1 polymer ?
#
loop_
_entity_poly.entity_id
_entity_poly.type
_entity_poly.pdbx_seq_one_letter_code
_entity_poly.pdbx_strand_id
1 'polypeptide(L)'
;MQLGTKLKTLRKNANLSQIRVAKELGISRQAISHWENNRNYPDIEKIRDLSILYHVDPKELLSFTNEGNDVIKQSNNMSYRKTEVLLLLTCVLFILAPLSIFAIPVIMKINKVSCANNPLVFIMCLLSSLYNLFILIVILLNVLNVGFAVVK
;
A
#
# COMPACT_ATOMS: atom_id res chain seq x y z
N MET A 1 -6.89 -4.29 19.69
CA MET A 1 -6.97 -5.78 19.72
C MET A 1 -7.56 -6.22 18.39
N GLN A 2 -7.15 -7.34 17.79
CA GLN A 2 -7.75 -7.78 16.52
C GLN A 2 -8.95 -8.69 16.76
N LEU A 3 -9.93 -8.68 15.84
CA LEU A 3 -11.15 -9.50 15.95
C LEU A 3 -10.85 -10.97 16.27
N GLY A 4 -9.89 -11.60 15.58
CA GLY A 4 -9.58 -13.02 15.78
C GLY A 4 -9.13 -13.34 17.21
N THR A 5 -8.34 -12.45 17.81
CA THR A 5 -7.92 -12.60 19.21
C THR A 5 -9.10 -12.47 20.18
N LYS A 6 -10.05 -11.57 19.90
CA LYS A 6 -11.27 -11.42 20.69
C LYS A 6 -12.16 -12.66 20.58
N LEU A 7 -12.39 -13.17 19.36
CA LEU A 7 -13.18 -14.38 19.11
C LEU A 7 -12.59 -15.60 19.84
N LYS A 8 -11.26 -15.77 19.80
CA LYS A 8 -10.58 -16.86 20.49
C LYS A 8 -10.75 -16.77 22.01
N THR A 9 -10.73 -15.56 22.57
CA THR A 9 -10.97 -15.32 23.99
C THR A 9 -12.41 -15.62 24.37
N LEU A 10 -13.39 -15.11 23.60
CA LEU A 10 -14.81 -15.37 23.84
C LEU A 10 -15.12 -16.87 23.78
N ARG A 11 -14.57 -17.58 22.79
CA ARG A 11 -14.70 -19.03 22.68
C ARG A 11 -14.17 -19.76 23.92
N LYS A 12 -12.99 -19.37 24.41
CA LYS A 12 -12.39 -19.97 25.60
C LYS A 12 -13.21 -19.68 26.86
N ASN A 13 -13.72 -18.46 27.00
CA ASN A 13 -14.59 -18.08 28.12
C ASN A 13 -15.92 -18.85 28.11
N ALA A 14 -16.43 -19.17 26.92
CA ALA A 14 -17.59 -20.04 26.74
C ALA A 14 -17.26 -21.55 26.89
N ASN A 15 -16.00 -21.92 27.14
CA ASN A 15 -15.53 -23.31 27.22
C ASN A 15 -15.84 -24.15 25.96
N LEU A 16 -15.83 -23.52 24.78
CA LEU A 16 -16.13 -24.18 23.51
C LEU A 16 -14.84 -24.54 22.76
N SER A 17 -14.84 -25.67 22.05
CA SER A 17 -13.79 -26.00 21.09
C SER A 17 -14.07 -25.34 19.74
N GLN A 18 -13.05 -25.12 18.90
CA GLN A 18 -13.26 -24.59 17.54
C GLN A 18 -14.22 -25.48 16.72
N ILE A 19 -14.20 -26.79 16.95
CA ILE A 19 -15.09 -27.76 16.31
C ILE A 19 -16.54 -27.55 16.77
N ARG A 20 -16.75 -27.28 18.06
CA ARG A 20 -18.09 -27.06 18.63
C ARG A 20 -18.73 -25.78 18.09
N VAL A 21 -17.98 -24.68 18.07
CA VAL A 21 -18.43 -23.42 17.47
C VAL A 21 -18.74 -23.61 15.98
N ALA A 22 -17.86 -24.28 15.24
CA ALA A 22 -18.08 -24.55 13.83
C ALA A 22 -19.38 -25.36 13.58
N LYS A 23 -19.67 -26.33 14.46
CA LYS A 23 -20.90 -27.12 14.41
C LYS A 23 -22.14 -26.28 14.71
N GLU A 24 -22.10 -25.40 15.72
CA GLU A 24 -23.22 -24.50 16.05
C GLU A 24 -23.50 -23.50 14.94
N LEU A 25 -22.46 -23.02 14.25
CA LEU A 25 -22.59 -22.04 13.16
C LEU A 25 -22.82 -22.67 11.77
N GLY A 26 -22.79 -24.00 11.66
CA GLY A 26 -22.95 -24.71 10.39
C GLY A 26 -21.82 -24.49 9.38
N ILE A 27 -20.58 -24.31 9.86
CA ILE A 27 -19.41 -24.01 9.03
C ILE A 27 -18.24 -24.97 9.30
N SER A 28 -17.17 -24.84 8.52
CA SER A 28 -15.96 -25.65 8.72
C SER A 28 -15.15 -25.18 9.94
N ARG A 29 -14.47 -26.11 10.62
CA ARG A 29 -13.54 -25.77 11.72
C ARG A 29 -12.37 -24.91 11.22
N GLN A 30 -11.99 -25.06 9.96
CA GLN A 30 -10.98 -24.26 9.28
C GLN A 30 -11.40 -22.78 9.22
N ALA A 31 -12.68 -22.48 8.98
CA ALA A 31 -13.20 -21.11 8.99
C ALA A 31 -13.00 -20.47 10.37
N ILE A 32 -13.39 -21.15 11.46
CA ILE A 32 -13.14 -20.66 12.84
C ILE A 32 -11.65 -20.44 13.09
N SER A 33 -10.80 -21.38 12.67
CA SER A 33 -9.35 -21.25 12.81
C SER A 33 -8.81 -20.05 12.02
N HIS A 34 -9.30 -19.80 10.82
CA HIS A 34 -8.89 -18.66 10.01
C HIS A 34 -9.32 -17.34 10.63
N TRP A 35 -10.54 -17.24 11.16
CA TRP A 35 -11.01 -16.05 11.88
C TRP A 35 -10.18 -15.80 13.14
N GLU A 36 -9.95 -16.82 13.98
CA GLU A 36 -9.17 -16.68 15.22
C GLU A 36 -7.70 -16.31 14.99
N ASN A 37 -7.16 -16.61 13.81
CA ASN A 37 -5.80 -16.29 13.42
C ASN A 37 -5.72 -15.08 12.46
N ASN A 38 -6.81 -14.31 12.30
CA ASN A 38 -6.91 -13.12 11.43
C ASN A 38 -6.51 -13.37 9.97
N ARG A 39 -6.71 -14.59 9.44
CA ARG A 39 -6.45 -14.90 8.02
C ARG A 39 -7.56 -14.41 7.10
N ASN A 40 -8.80 -14.40 7.60
CA ASN A 40 -9.97 -13.81 6.96
C ASN A 40 -10.96 -13.36 8.05
N TYR A 41 -12.01 -12.67 7.65
CA TYR A 41 -13.04 -12.14 8.55
C TYR A 41 -14.38 -12.84 8.31
N PRO A 42 -15.17 -13.07 9.37
CA PRO A 42 -16.56 -13.49 9.23
C PRO A 42 -17.37 -12.38 8.55
N ASP A 43 -18.40 -12.76 7.80
CA ASP A 43 -19.39 -11.81 7.27
C ASP A 43 -20.30 -11.28 8.40
N ILE A 44 -21.16 -10.31 8.05
CA ILE A 44 -22.05 -9.64 9.01
C ILE A 44 -23.03 -10.64 9.65
N GLU A 45 -23.49 -11.64 8.89
CA GLU A 45 -24.40 -12.68 9.40
C GLU A 45 -23.69 -13.55 10.44
N LYS A 46 -22.47 -14.01 10.17
CA LYS A 46 -21.67 -14.79 11.11
C LYS A 46 -21.23 -13.97 12.32
N ILE A 47 -21.00 -12.67 12.18
CA ILE A 47 -20.78 -11.79 13.32
C ILE A 47 -22.01 -11.74 14.22
N ARG A 48 -23.22 -11.68 13.64
CA ARG A 48 -24.47 -11.76 14.42
C ARG A 48 -24.58 -13.11 15.12
N ASP A 49 -24.35 -14.22 14.42
CA ASP A 49 -24.39 -15.56 15.01
C ASP A 49 -23.40 -15.70 16.19
N LEU A 50 -22.16 -15.22 16.01
CA LEU A 50 -21.14 -15.22 17.06
C LEU A 50 -21.52 -14.33 18.25
N SER A 51 -22.16 -13.19 18.00
CA SER A 51 -22.64 -12.27 19.05
C SER A 51 -23.70 -12.93 19.92
N ILE A 52 -24.60 -13.69 19.31
CA ILE A 52 -25.63 -14.47 20.01
C ILE A 52 -24.97 -15.61 20.79
N LEU A 53 -24.07 -16.36 20.15
CA LEU A 53 -23.39 -17.51 20.76
C LEU A 53 -22.55 -17.14 21.98
N TYR A 54 -21.86 -16.00 21.92
CA TYR A 54 -20.98 -15.54 23.00
C TYR A 54 -21.61 -14.51 23.93
N HIS A 55 -22.89 -14.17 23.73
CA HIS A 55 -23.63 -13.18 24.52
C HIS A 55 -22.92 -11.82 24.60
N VAL A 56 -22.47 -11.29 23.45
CA VAL A 56 -21.83 -9.98 23.33
C VAL A 56 -22.59 -9.08 22.35
N ASP A 57 -22.41 -7.76 22.44
CA ASP A 57 -23.03 -6.84 21.47
C ASP A 57 -22.36 -7.04 20.09
N PRO A 58 -23.11 -7.31 19.01
CA PRO A 58 -22.54 -7.39 17.67
C PRO A 58 -21.79 -6.10 17.26
N LYS A 59 -22.15 -4.92 17.79
CA LYS A 59 -21.39 -3.68 17.57
C LYS A 59 -19.96 -3.76 18.12
N GLU A 60 -19.77 -4.46 19.24
CA GLU A 60 -18.44 -4.69 19.82
C GLU A 60 -17.59 -5.56 18.90
N LEU A 61 -18.16 -6.58 18.26
CA LEU A 61 -17.43 -7.40 17.29
C LEU A 61 -17.12 -6.62 16.00
N LEU A 62 -18.04 -5.77 15.54
CA LEU A 62 -17.88 -4.95 14.33
C LEU A 62 -16.83 -3.83 14.48
N SER A 63 -16.61 -3.30 15.67
CA SER A 63 -15.56 -2.29 15.87
C SER A 63 -14.18 -2.86 15.55
N PHE A 64 -13.92 -4.13 15.91
CA PHE A 64 -12.65 -4.81 15.61
C PHE A 64 -12.48 -5.18 14.13
N THR A 65 -13.56 -5.28 13.33
CA THR A 65 -13.45 -5.39 11.87
C THR A 65 -13.12 -4.05 11.22
N ASN A 66 -13.68 -2.97 11.76
CA ASN A 66 -13.51 -1.64 11.21
C ASN A 66 -12.11 -1.07 11.50
N GLU A 67 -11.54 -1.33 12.68
CA GLU A 67 -10.15 -0.96 13.00
C GLU A 67 -9.14 -1.48 11.96
N GLY A 68 -9.31 -2.74 11.51
CA GLY A 68 -8.44 -3.30 10.47
C GLY A 68 -8.61 -2.61 9.12
N ASN A 69 -9.85 -2.30 8.74
CA ASN A 69 -10.15 -1.60 7.49
C ASN A 69 -9.65 -0.16 7.49
N ASP A 70 -9.74 0.54 8.62
CA ASP A 70 -9.26 1.91 8.76
C ASP A 70 -7.73 1.98 8.71
N VAL A 71 -7.03 1.00 9.30
CA VAL A 71 -5.57 0.89 9.19
C VAL A 71 -5.14 0.63 7.74
N ILE A 72 -5.84 -0.25 7.01
CA ILE A 72 -5.54 -0.53 5.59
C ILE A 72 -5.84 0.70 4.71
N LYS A 73 -6.95 1.40 4.95
CA LYS A 73 -7.27 2.65 4.25
C LYS A 73 -6.21 3.72 4.53
N GLN A 74 -5.78 3.87 5.77
CA GLN A 74 -4.72 4.81 6.14
C GLN A 74 -3.37 4.43 5.50
N SER A 75 -2.98 3.15 5.49
CA SER A 75 -1.73 2.72 4.83
C SER A 75 -1.76 2.95 3.33
N ASN A 76 -2.90 2.70 2.69
CA ASN A 76 -3.09 2.93 1.26
C ASN A 76 -3.05 4.43 0.95
N ASN A 77 -3.78 5.27 1.68
CA ASN A 77 -3.75 6.73 1.53
C ASN A 77 -2.34 7.31 1.72
N MET A 78 -1.57 6.80 2.69
CA MET A 78 -0.17 7.17 2.88
C MET A 78 0.72 6.74 1.70
N SER A 79 0.44 5.59 1.08
CA SER A 79 1.14 5.14 -0.13
C SER A 79 0.82 6.02 -1.33
N TYR A 80 -0.47 6.32 -1.57
CA TYR A 80 -0.92 7.22 -2.65
C TYR A 80 -0.31 8.62 -2.52
N ARG A 81 -0.32 9.20 -1.31
CA ARG A 81 0.28 10.52 -1.06
C ARG A 81 1.78 10.54 -1.33
N LYS A 82 2.51 9.47 -0.98
CA LYS A 82 3.95 9.35 -1.29
C LYS A 82 4.20 9.28 -2.79
N THR A 83 3.34 8.59 -3.55
CA THR A 83 3.46 8.50 -5.01
C THR A 83 3.15 9.82 -5.71
N GLU A 84 2.14 10.57 -5.26
CA GLU A 84 1.82 11.90 -5.82
C GLU A 84 2.94 12.91 -5.59
N VAL A 85 3.49 12.98 -4.37
CA VAL A 85 4.61 13.88 -4.04
C VAL A 85 5.84 13.55 -4.88
N LEU A 86 6.12 12.26 -5.11
CA LEU A 86 7.23 11.82 -5.95
C LEU A 86 7.04 12.24 -7.42
N LEU A 87 5.81 12.13 -7.94
CA LEU A 87 5.50 12.50 -9.32
C LEU A 87 5.66 14.01 -9.53
N LEU A 88 5.16 14.84 -8.60
CA LEU A 88 5.37 16.28 -8.62
C LEU A 88 6.86 16.66 -8.57
N LEU A 89 7.65 16.01 -7.71
CA LEU A 89 9.09 16.26 -7.62
C LEU A 89 9.80 15.96 -8.95
N THR A 90 9.42 14.88 -9.64
CA THR A 90 10.01 14.55 -10.95
C THR A 90 9.69 15.58 -12.03
N CYS A 91 8.50 16.18 -12.02
CA CYS A 91 8.16 17.27 -12.94
C CYS A 91 9.01 18.52 -12.70
N VAL A 92 9.27 18.90 -11.45
CA VAL A 92 10.13 20.04 -11.11
C VAL A 92 11.56 19.81 -11.60
N LEU A 93 12.08 18.59 -11.45
CA LEU A 93 13.44 18.23 -11.90
C LEU A 93 13.60 18.23 -13.43
N PHE A 94 12.51 18.02 -14.18
CA PHE A 94 12.51 18.13 -15.64
C PHE A 94 12.78 19.56 -16.12
N ILE A 95 12.26 20.56 -15.39
CA ILE A 95 12.42 21.98 -15.72
C ILE A 95 13.84 22.47 -15.41
N LEU A 96 14.50 21.89 -14.40
CA LEU A 96 15.81 22.32 -13.90
C LEU A 96 17.01 21.67 -14.63
N ALA A 97 16.83 21.24 -15.88
CA ALA A 97 17.88 20.62 -16.68
C ALA A 97 19.09 21.57 -16.89
N PRO A 98 20.35 21.06 -16.92
CA PRO A 98 20.79 19.68 -16.73
C PRO A 98 21.22 19.34 -15.29
N LEU A 99 21.09 20.26 -14.33
CA LEU A 99 21.57 20.10 -12.95
C LEU A 99 20.91 18.91 -12.21
N SER A 100 19.75 18.47 -12.68
CA SER A 100 18.95 17.40 -12.09
C SER A 100 19.44 15.97 -12.41
N ILE A 101 20.43 15.78 -13.30
CA ILE A 101 20.98 14.44 -13.64
C ILE A 101 21.45 13.65 -12.42
N PHE A 102 22.11 14.32 -11.47
CA PHE A 102 22.64 13.68 -10.27
C PHE A 102 21.56 13.38 -9.21
N ALA A 103 20.42 14.08 -9.26
CA ALA A 103 19.33 13.93 -8.28
C ALA A 103 18.47 12.69 -8.55
N ILE A 104 18.27 12.31 -9.82
CA ILE A 104 17.43 11.18 -10.23
C ILE A 104 17.86 9.85 -9.58
N PRO A 105 19.13 9.41 -9.62
CA PRO A 105 19.54 8.14 -9.02
C PRO A 105 19.40 8.14 -7.48
N VAL A 106 19.58 9.29 -6.83
CA VAL A 106 19.35 9.45 -5.39
C VAL A 106 17.87 9.25 -5.05
N ILE A 107 16.97 9.86 -5.83
CA ILE A 107 15.52 9.73 -5.66
C ILE A 107 15.05 8.29 -5.87
N MET A 108 15.59 7.60 -6.88
CA MET A 108 15.27 6.19 -7.13
C MET A 108 15.71 5.28 -5.97
N LYS A 109 16.85 5.56 -5.35
CA LYS A 109 17.34 4.78 -4.20
C LYS A 109 16.49 5.01 -2.95
N ILE A 110 16.08 6.25 -2.69
CA ILE A 110 15.25 6.62 -1.54
C ILE A 110 13.83 6.06 -1.67
N ASN A 111 13.26 6.08 -2.88
CA ASN A 111 11.86 5.70 -3.13
C ASN A 111 11.71 4.32 -3.79
N LYS A 112 12.65 3.39 -3.55
CA LYS A 112 12.67 2.05 -4.16
C LYS A 112 11.33 1.31 -4.05
N VAL A 113 10.64 1.44 -2.92
CA VAL A 113 9.33 0.81 -2.67
C VAL A 113 8.22 1.44 -3.52
N SER A 114 8.18 2.77 -3.63
CA SER A 114 7.15 3.49 -4.41
C SER A 114 7.32 3.26 -5.92
N CYS A 115 8.57 3.20 -6.41
CA CYS A 115 8.89 2.91 -7.81
C CYS A 115 8.60 1.44 -8.18
N ALA A 116 8.83 0.50 -7.25
CA ALA A 116 8.53 -0.92 -7.49
C ALA A 116 7.02 -1.18 -7.63
N ASN A 117 6.20 -0.42 -6.91
CA ASN A 117 4.74 -0.59 -6.93
C ASN A 117 4.06 0.13 -8.10
N ASN A 118 4.75 1.07 -8.78
CA ASN A 118 4.15 1.89 -9.84
C ASN A 118 5.08 2.01 -11.05
N PRO A 119 4.86 1.22 -12.12
CA PRO A 119 5.72 1.24 -13.31
C PRO A 119 5.73 2.61 -14.01
N LEU A 120 4.65 3.39 -13.90
CA LEU A 120 4.56 4.74 -14.48
C LEU A 120 5.63 5.69 -13.94
N VAL A 121 5.93 5.64 -12.64
CA VAL A 121 6.94 6.51 -12.02
C VAL A 121 8.33 6.20 -12.57
N PHE A 122 8.63 4.91 -12.80
CA PHE A 122 9.89 4.49 -13.40
C PHE A 122 10.05 4.99 -14.83
N ILE A 123 9.00 4.88 -15.65
CA ILE A 123 8.98 5.37 -17.04
C ILE A 123 9.20 6.89 -17.07
N MET A 124 8.51 7.65 -16.22
CA MET A 124 8.68 9.10 -16.13
C MET A 124 10.10 9.51 -15.74
N CYS A 125 10.70 8.84 -14.75
CA CYS A 125 12.10 9.08 -14.38
C CYS A 125 13.08 8.79 -15.54
N LEU A 126 12.83 7.72 -16.29
CA LEU A 126 13.64 7.34 -17.45
C LEU A 126 13.58 8.42 -18.55
N LEU A 127 12.37 8.85 -18.92
CA LEU A 127 12.17 9.90 -19.92
C LEU A 127 12.82 11.22 -19.50
N SER A 128 12.67 11.61 -18.23
CA SER A 128 13.33 12.79 -17.67
C SER A 128 14.86 12.69 -17.74
N SER A 129 15.43 11.53 -17.44
CA SER A 129 16.88 11.31 -17.54
C SER A 129 17.39 11.42 -18.98
N LEU A 130 16.65 10.88 -19.95
CA LEU A 130 17.00 10.95 -21.37
C LEU A 130 16.95 12.39 -21.90
N TYR A 131 15.92 13.15 -21.53
CA TYR A 131 15.82 14.57 -21.87
C TYR A 131 16.97 15.39 -21.29
N ASN A 132 17.28 15.19 -20.00
CA ASN A 132 18.40 15.88 -19.36
C ASN A 132 19.75 15.55 -20.01
N LEU A 133 19.97 14.28 -20.39
CA LEU A 133 21.18 13.85 -21.10
C LEU A 133 21.28 14.51 -22.48
N PHE A 134 20.17 14.61 -23.21
CA PHE A 134 20.12 15.30 -24.50
C PHE A 134 20.51 16.78 -24.36
N ILE A 135 19.93 17.50 -23.40
CA ILE A 135 20.27 18.91 -23.11
C ILE A 135 21.76 19.05 -22.76
N LEU A 136 22.31 18.16 -21.94
CA LEU A 136 23.73 18.16 -21.59
C LEU A 136 24.63 18.00 -22.84
N ILE A 137 24.28 17.09 -23.75
CA ILE A 137 25.01 16.89 -25.00
C ILE A 137 24.97 18.16 -25.86
N VAL A 138 23.80 18.80 -26.01
CA VAL A 138 23.65 20.05 -26.78
C VAL A 138 24.53 21.17 -26.20
N ILE A 139 24.53 21.34 -24.86
CA ILE A 139 25.39 22.33 -24.19
C ILE A 139 26.87 22.03 -24.45
N LEU A 140 27.28 20.77 -24.34
CA LEU A 140 28.67 20.35 -24.54
C LEU A 140 29.13 20.57 -25.99
N LEU A 141 28.28 20.27 -26.97
CA LEU A 141 28.56 20.53 -28.39
C LEU A 141 28.73 22.04 -28.67
N ASN A 142 27.87 22.88 -28.08
CA ASN A 142 27.99 24.34 -28.18
C ASN A 142 29.28 24.86 -27.55
N VAL A 143 29.65 24.38 -26.36
CA VAL A 143 30.88 24.80 -25.65
C VAL A 143 32.14 24.39 -26.42
N LEU A 144 32.14 23.20 -27.03
CA LEU A 144 33.26 22.73 -27.85
C LEU A 144 33.35 23.43 -29.21
N ASN A 145 32.44 24.35 -29.51
CA ASN A 145 32.34 25.06 -30.79
C ASN A 145 32.30 24.10 -31.99
N VAL A 146 31.82 22.86 -31.75
CA VAL A 146 31.53 21.87 -32.78
C VAL A 146 30.18 22.27 -33.36
N GLY A 147 30.21 23.28 -34.22
CA GLY A 147 29.02 23.85 -34.81
C GLY A 147 28.25 22.84 -35.64
N PHE A 148 27.14 22.31 -35.11
CA PHE A 148 26.00 22.05 -35.96
C PHE A 148 25.17 23.32 -35.99
N ALA A 149 25.05 23.90 -37.17
CA ALA A 149 24.13 24.97 -37.47
C ALA A 149 22.68 24.50 -37.23
N VAL A 150 22.26 24.42 -35.97
CA VAL A 150 20.87 24.17 -35.60
C VAL A 150 20.21 25.54 -35.52
N VAL A 151 19.69 25.95 -36.67
CA VAL A 151 18.55 26.86 -36.90
C VAL A 151 18.60 28.18 -36.10
N LYS A 152 18.95 29.26 -36.82
CA LYS A 152 18.56 30.63 -36.45
C LYS A 152 17.07 30.75 -36.27
#